data_AF-A0A026WF07-F1
#
_entry.id   AF-A0A026WF07-F1
#
_cell.length_a   1.000
_cell.length_b   1.000
_cell.length_c   1.000
_cell.angle_alpha   90.00
_cell.angle_beta   90.00
_cell.angle_gamma   90.00
#
_symmetry.space_group_name_H-M   'P 1'
#
loop_
_entity.id
_entity.type
_entity.pdbx_description
1 polymer ?
#
loop_
_entity_poly.entity_id
_entity_poly.type
_entity_poly.pdbx_seq_one_letter_code
_entity_poly.pdbx_strand_id
1 'polypeptide(L)'
;MENVPLQFRQNSWIQLDGCPSHYARQVRNWLDEHYAHRWIDRGGPVFWPPRSPDLTPLDFYLWGTLKNKVYSTEVISLEDLKQRITTSGNKKKFLYRVCLEMLYYKVINQY
;
A
#
# COMPACT_ATOMS: atom_id res chain seq x y z
N MET A 1 -2.63 -4.91 -8.72
CA MET A 1 -2.14 -6.26 -8.30
C MET A 1 -2.19 -7.31 -9.43
N GLU A 2 -2.60 -6.96 -10.65
CA GLU A 2 -2.91 -7.94 -11.72
C GLU A 2 -1.70 -8.64 -12.35
N ASN A 3 -0.48 -8.21 -12.06
CA ASN A 3 0.73 -8.76 -12.68
C ASN A 3 1.47 -9.77 -11.80
N VAL A 4 0.95 -10.09 -10.61
CA VAL A 4 1.50 -11.15 -9.74
C VAL A 4 0.60 -12.38 -9.89
N PRO A 5 1.15 -13.54 -10.33
CA PRO A 5 0.34 -14.74 -10.49
C PRO A 5 -0.39 -15.11 -9.20
N LEU A 6 -1.63 -15.60 -9.34
CA LEU A 6 -2.52 -15.90 -8.21
C LEU A 6 -1.86 -16.82 -7.18
N GLN A 7 -1.10 -17.83 -7.63
CA GLN A 7 -0.40 -18.76 -6.75
C GLN A 7 0.57 -18.06 -5.78
N PHE A 8 1.29 -17.04 -6.25
CA PHE A 8 2.18 -16.26 -5.39
C PHE A 8 1.39 -15.39 -4.42
N ARG A 9 0.29 -14.76 -4.87
CA ARG A 9 -0.56 -13.93 -4.01
C ARG A 9 -1.20 -14.75 -2.92
N GLN A 10 -1.76 -15.89 -3.29
CA GLN A 10 -2.33 -16.82 -2.33
C GLN A 10 -1.25 -17.18 -1.32
N ASN A 11 -0.04 -17.56 -1.70
CA ASN A 11 1.02 -17.94 -0.75
C ASN A 11 1.75 -16.76 -0.05
N SER A 12 1.24 -15.53 -0.15
CA SER A 12 1.82 -14.35 0.48
C SER A 12 0.92 -13.81 1.59
N TRP A 13 1.51 -13.10 2.54
CA TRP A 13 0.77 -12.30 3.52
C TRP A 13 0.74 -10.84 3.07
N ILE A 14 -0.41 -10.19 3.25
CA ILE A 14 -0.54 -8.74 3.08
C ILE A 14 -1.07 -8.10 4.37
N GLN A 15 -0.55 -6.92 4.68
CA GLN A 15 -1.00 -6.12 5.82
C GLN A 15 -1.51 -4.76 5.31
N LEU A 16 -2.67 -4.37 5.81
CA LEU A 16 -3.31 -3.08 5.56
C LEU A 16 -3.23 -2.21 6.83
N ASP A 17 -3.60 -0.94 6.70
CA ASP A 17 -3.40 0.11 7.71
C ASP A 17 -4.63 0.37 8.61
N GLY A 18 -5.70 -0.42 8.49
CA GLY A 18 -6.93 -0.19 9.25
C GLY A 18 -7.71 1.05 8.84
N CYS A 19 -7.38 1.67 7.69
CA CYS A 19 -8.10 2.85 7.20
C CYS A 19 -9.57 2.49 6.92
N PRO A 20 -10.56 3.30 7.36
CA PRO A 20 -11.98 3.02 7.12
C PRO A 20 -12.34 2.77 5.65
N SER A 21 -11.60 3.36 4.70
CA SER A 21 -11.76 3.13 3.27
C SER A 21 -11.52 1.67 2.85
N HIS A 22 -10.75 0.91 3.62
CA HIS A 22 -10.41 -0.50 3.33
C HIS A 22 -11.37 -1.50 4.00
N TYR A 23 -12.30 -1.02 4.84
CA TYR A 23 -13.23 -1.86 5.59
C TYR A 23 -14.43 -2.39 4.78
N ALA A 24 -14.59 -1.94 3.53
CA ALA A 24 -15.69 -2.34 2.67
C ALA A 24 -15.74 -3.87 2.48
N ARG A 25 -16.94 -4.47 2.57
CA ARG A 25 -17.12 -5.92 2.42
C ARG A 25 -16.56 -6.46 1.09
N GLN A 26 -16.70 -5.69 0.02
CA GLN A 26 -16.18 -6.06 -1.30
C GLN A 26 -14.66 -6.23 -1.29
N VAL A 27 -13.94 -5.33 -0.59
CA VAL A 27 -12.48 -5.42 -0.44
C VAL A 27 -12.10 -6.67 0.33
N ARG A 28 -12.82 -6.98 1.43
CA ARG A 28 -12.56 -8.16 2.24
C ARG A 28 -12.79 -9.47 1.47
N ASN A 29 -13.89 -9.57 0.73
CA ASN A 29 -14.15 -10.74 -0.12
C ASN A 29 -13.06 -10.92 -1.18
N TRP A 30 -12.62 -9.83 -1.82
CA TRP A 30 -11.53 -9.89 -2.79
C TRP A 30 -10.22 -10.37 -2.16
N LEU A 31 -9.90 -9.91 -0.94
CA LEU A 31 -8.71 -10.36 -0.20
C LEU A 31 -8.79 -11.83 0.18
N ASP A 32 -9.96 -12.32 0.60
CA ASP A 32 -10.18 -13.73 0.90
C ASP A 32 -9.90 -14.61 -0.33
N GLU A 33 -10.42 -14.24 -1.50
CA GLU A 33 -10.24 -14.97 -2.76
C GLU A 33 -8.77 -14.98 -3.24
N HIS A 34 -8.09 -13.85 -3.12
CA HIS A 34 -6.77 -13.64 -3.74
C HIS A 34 -5.59 -13.95 -2.81
N TYR A 35 -5.80 -13.88 -1.50
CA TYR A 35 -4.78 -14.13 -0.49
C TYR A 35 -5.10 -15.34 0.40
N ALA A 36 -6.18 -16.09 0.12
CA ALA A 36 -6.56 -17.29 0.87
C ALA A 36 -6.63 -17.03 2.39
N HIS A 37 -7.32 -15.95 2.78
CA HIS A 37 -7.44 -15.47 4.16
C HIS A 37 -6.10 -15.06 4.83
N ARG A 38 -5.01 -14.90 4.06
CA ARG A 38 -3.70 -14.44 4.57
C ARG A 38 -3.55 -12.92 4.46
N TRP A 39 -4.42 -12.20 5.14
CA TRP A 39 -4.37 -10.74 5.19
C TRP A 39 -4.70 -10.22 6.59
N ILE A 40 -4.09 -9.08 6.92
CA ILE A 40 -4.14 -8.44 8.24
C ILE A 40 -4.78 -7.07 8.06
N ASP A 41 -5.91 -6.83 8.71
CA ASP A 41 -6.57 -5.52 8.73
C ASP A 41 -7.65 -5.46 9.83
N ARG A 42 -8.29 -4.30 9.97
CA ARG A 42 -9.51 -4.14 10.75
C ARG A 42 -10.61 -5.07 10.21
N GLY A 43 -10.98 -6.09 11.00
CA GLY A 43 -12.03 -7.04 10.66
C GLY A 43 -11.64 -8.07 9.60
N GLY A 44 -10.35 -8.32 9.43
CA GLY A 44 -9.81 -9.45 8.69
C GLY A 44 -9.55 -10.69 9.57
N PRO A 45 -9.06 -11.78 8.96
CA PRO A 45 -8.75 -13.05 9.64
C PRO A 45 -7.75 -12.88 10.80
N VAL A 46 -6.80 -11.95 10.64
CA VAL A 46 -5.91 -11.50 11.70
C VAL A 46 -6.27 -10.07 12.05
N PHE A 47 -6.73 -9.86 13.29
CA PHE A 47 -7.13 -8.54 13.77
C PHE A 47 -5.93 -7.59 13.87
N TRP A 48 -6.10 -6.38 13.35
CA TRP A 48 -5.16 -5.29 13.50
C TRP A 48 -5.84 -4.07 14.13
N PRO A 49 -5.22 -3.42 15.12
CA PRO A 49 -5.77 -2.23 15.74
C PRO A 49 -5.90 -1.07 14.72
N PRO A 50 -6.99 -0.28 14.78
CA PRO A 50 -7.16 0.87 13.91
C PRO A 50 -6.15 1.96 14.25
N ARG A 51 -5.62 2.64 13.22
CA ARG A 51 -4.71 3.81 13.36
C ARG A 51 -3.38 3.48 14.05
N SER A 52 -2.74 2.38 13.67
CA SER A 52 -1.38 2.03 14.11
C SER A 52 -0.34 2.15 12.98
N PRO A 53 -0.09 3.38 12.47
CA PRO A 53 0.92 3.63 11.43
C PRO A 53 2.35 3.37 11.89
N ASP A 54 2.58 3.33 13.21
CA ASP A 54 3.81 2.91 13.86
C ASP A 54 4.11 1.41 13.69
N LEU A 55 3.08 0.60 13.45
CA LEU A 55 3.18 -0.84 13.34
C LEU A 55 3.14 -1.35 11.90
N THR A 56 2.90 -0.49 10.91
CA THR A 56 3.03 -0.81 9.48
C THR A 56 4.44 -0.44 9.01
N PRO A 57 5.33 -1.41 8.67
CA PRO A 57 6.69 -1.12 8.19
C PRO A 57 6.72 -0.17 6.98
N LEU A 58 5.62 -0.16 6.23
CA LEU A 58 5.40 0.73 5.09
C LEU A 58 5.26 2.20 5.52
N ASP A 59 4.44 2.48 6.52
CA ASP A 59 4.20 3.84 6.99
C ASP A 59 5.37 4.33 7.85
N PHE A 60 5.90 3.46 8.73
CA PHE A 60 7.03 3.79 9.59
C PHE A 60 8.33 4.03 8.82
N TYR A 61 8.70 3.14 7.89
CA TYR A 61 10.02 3.18 7.25
C TYR A 61 9.97 3.63 5.80
N LEU A 62 9.10 3.04 4.97
CA LEU A 62 9.11 3.28 3.53
C LEU A 62 8.68 4.71 3.20
N TRP A 63 7.58 5.18 3.83
CA TRP A 63 7.00 6.48 3.54
C TRP A 63 7.91 7.64 3.97
N GLY A 64 8.50 7.56 5.16
CA GLY A 64 9.51 8.54 5.62
C GLY A 64 10.73 8.58 4.70
N THR A 65 11.26 7.41 4.34
CA THR A 65 12.41 7.32 3.43
C THR A 65 12.09 7.90 2.05
N LEU A 66 10.87 7.66 1.54
CA LEU A 66 10.45 8.15 0.24
C LEU A 66 10.26 9.65 0.21
N LYS A 67 9.57 10.20 1.19
CA LYS A 67 9.37 11.65 1.29
C LYS A 67 10.71 12.36 1.32
N ASN A 68 11.66 11.87 2.13
CA ASN A 68 12.99 12.46 2.21
C ASN A 68 13.74 12.44 0.86
N LYS A 69 13.52 11.43 0.01
CA LYS A 69 14.14 11.34 -1.32
C LYS A 69 13.41 12.16 -2.38
N VAL A 70 12.08 12.14 -2.39
CA VAL A 70 11.27 12.83 -3.40
C VAL A 70 11.34 14.34 -3.19
N TYR A 71 11.35 14.78 -1.94
CA TYR A 71 11.39 16.18 -1.53
C TYR A 71 12.79 16.66 -1.08
N SER A 72 13.86 15.92 -1.41
CA SER A 72 15.24 16.39 -1.13
C SER A 72 15.58 17.67 -1.90
N THR A 73 14.88 17.91 -3.00
CA THR A 73 14.93 19.14 -3.81
C THR A 73 13.51 19.60 -4.10
N GLU A 74 13.34 20.87 -4.43
CA GLU A 74 12.03 21.43 -4.79
C GLU A 74 11.39 20.65 -5.96
N VAL A 75 10.10 20.34 -5.82
CA VAL A 75 9.32 19.63 -6.85
C VAL A 75 8.67 20.68 -7.73
N ILE A 76 8.98 20.64 -9.02
CA ILE A 76 8.63 21.74 -9.95
C ILE A 76 7.41 21.45 -10.82
N SER A 77 6.94 20.19 -10.87
CA SER A 77 5.71 19.82 -11.57
C SER A 77 5.16 18.47 -11.11
N LEU A 78 3.91 18.16 -11.51
CA LEU A 78 3.31 16.85 -11.29
C LEU A 78 4.09 15.72 -11.99
N GLU A 79 4.66 15.99 -13.16
CA GLU A 79 5.43 15.00 -13.91
C GLU A 79 6.77 14.71 -13.24
N ASP A 80 7.45 15.76 -12.77
CA ASP A 80 8.66 15.65 -11.95
C ASP A 80 8.38 14.83 -10.67
N LEU A 81 7.27 15.08 -9.99
CA LEU A 81 6.85 14.31 -8.84
C LEU A 81 6.68 12.81 -9.17
N LYS A 82 5.95 12.48 -10.24
CA LYS A 82 5.73 11.09 -10.67
C LYS A 82 7.05 10.39 -11.02
N GLN A 83 7.94 11.09 -11.73
CA GLN A 83 9.25 10.58 -12.12
C GLN A 83 10.12 10.31 -10.88
N ARG A 84 10.13 11.21 -9.90
CA ARG A 84 10.88 11.07 -8.64
C ARG A 84 10.38 9.92 -7.79
N ILE A 85 9.05 9.77 -7.67
CA ILE A 85 8.44 8.63 -6.96
C ILE A 85 8.83 7.31 -7.63
N THR A 86 8.69 7.24 -8.95
CA THR A 86 9.01 6.04 -9.73
C THR A 86 10.49 5.66 -9.62
N THR A 87 11.38 6.65 -9.77
CA THR A 87 12.83 6.45 -9.67
C THR A 87 13.26 6.05 -8.25
N SER A 88 12.67 6.67 -7.22
CA SER A 88 12.94 6.34 -5.82
C SER A 88 12.42 4.94 -5.46
N GLY A 89 11.33 4.50 -6.11
CA GLY A 89 10.69 3.21 -5.88
C GLY A 89 11.31 2.00 -6.56
N ASN A 90 12.05 2.21 -7.65
CA ASN A 90 12.61 1.12 -8.45
C ASN A 90 13.65 0.25 -7.72
N LYS A 91 14.20 0.67 -6.58
CA LYS A 91 15.10 -0.17 -5.76
C LYS A 91 14.39 -1.22 -4.88
N LYS A 92 13.07 -1.17 -4.68
CA LYS A 92 12.32 -2.17 -3.87
C LYS A 92 10.97 -2.54 -4.51
N LYS A 93 10.98 -2.84 -5.82
CA LYS A 93 9.84 -3.03 -6.74
C LYS A 93 8.63 -3.83 -6.22
N PHE A 94 8.81 -4.71 -5.23
CA PHE A 94 7.74 -5.52 -4.64
C PHE A 94 6.86 -4.76 -3.64
N LEU A 95 7.45 -3.91 -2.78
CA LEU A 95 6.70 -3.15 -1.75
C LEU A 95 5.98 -1.93 -2.35
N TYR A 96 6.58 -1.30 -3.36
CA TYR A 96 6.09 -0.06 -3.95
C TYR A 96 4.77 -0.17 -4.71
N ARG A 97 4.52 -1.30 -5.38
CA ARG A 97 3.30 -1.47 -6.18
C ARG A 97 2.05 -1.64 -5.31
N VAL A 98 2.21 -2.26 -4.14
CA VAL A 98 1.14 -2.37 -3.14
C VAL A 98 0.82 -0.98 -2.57
N CYS A 99 1.83 -0.15 -2.30
CA CYS A 99 1.61 1.24 -1.86
C CYS A 99 0.95 2.12 -2.92
N LEU A 100 1.40 2.04 -4.18
CA LEU A 100 0.99 2.97 -5.24
C LEU A 100 -0.49 2.81 -5.61
N GLU A 101 -1.02 1.58 -5.64
CA GLU A 101 -2.45 1.37 -5.88
C GLU A 101 -3.29 1.83 -4.67
N MET A 102 -2.80 1.63 -3.43
CA MET A 102 -3.46 2.18 -2.23
C MET A 102 -3.42 3.71 -2.18
N LEU A 103 -2.33 4.33 -2.68
CA LEU A 103 -2.22 5.78 -2.83
C LEU A 103 -3.14 6.31 -3.92
N TYR A 104 -3.25 5.62 -5.06
CA TYR A 104 -4.18 6.01 -6.12
C TYR A 104 -5.63 6.01 -5.63
N TYR A 105 -6.04 5.00 -4.86
CA TYR A 105 -7.36 4.95 -4.25
C TYR A 105 -7.56 6.00 -3.14
N LYS A 106 -6.55 6.26 -2.28
CA LYS A 106 -6.63 7.31 -1.25
C LYS A 106 -6.68 8.73 -1.80
N VAL A 107 -5.92 9.02 -2.87
CA VAL A 107 -5.82 10.36 -3.46
C VAL A 107 -7.05 10.71 -4.30
N ILE A 108 -7.68 9.72 -4.96
CA ILE A 108 -8.88 9.96 -5.78
C ILE A 108 -10.16 10.01 -4.95
N ASN A 109 -10.28 9.23 -3.86
CA ASN A 109 -11.52 9.19 -3.05
C ASN A 109 -11.53 10.19 -1.87
N GLN A 110 -10.61 11.15 -1.85
CA GLN A 110 -10.64 12.30 -0.92
C GLN A 110 -11.09 13.61 -1.58
N TYR A 111 -11.64 13.54 -2.81
CA TYR A 111 -12.41 14.60 -3.45
C TYR A 111 -13.73 14.04 -3.97
#